data_AF-A0A3N5TEP2-F1
#
_entry.id   AF-A0A3N5TEP2-F1
#
_cell.length_a   1.000
_cell.length_b   1.000
_cell.length_c   1.000
_cell.angle_alpha   90.00
_cell.angle_beta   90.00
_cell.angle_gamma   90.00
#
_symmetry.space_group_name_H-M   'P 1'
#
loop_
_entity.id
_entity.type
_entity.pdbx_description
1 polymer ?
#
loop_
_entity_poly.entity_id
_entity_poly.type
_entity_poly.pdbx_seq_one_letter_code
_entity_poly.pdbx_strand_id
1 'polypeptide(L)'
;FNEATLLSAMEKSDRLVEDEDLADAMKDRGLGTPATRAAIIEKLIKEKYVVREGKDLTPTGKAFELLALLEAMQIEVLASPEMTGEWEFKLNQILRGEFTREQFMQEIRNMTRHIIDQVKNFESREVRVEAPFSPLAGVRYYSTPSAYVSEDQKLSIRKILGGRHLHQEEVIALLNGETIGPFSDFRSKKGKTFSASLRLVNRKIEFIFADANADLDLAAVLEGEALGISPVDQTRVFATPTAYMSESALSGDEQNGLRINKLILAREISPAHIRQLLTAGKTELISGFISKRKKPFDAYLVLAKNGKVSFEFPPRKSKDKGAPVLQSKKSGNPQK
;
A
#
# COMPACT_ATOMS: atom_id res chain seq x y z
N PHE A 1 -9.43 -7.49 -2.26
CA PHE A 1 -10.49 -8.17 -3.02
C PHE A 1 -10.12 -8.22 -4.49
N ASN A 2 -10.68 -9.09 -5.32
CA ASN A 2 -10.85 -8.90 -6.76
C ASN A 2 -12.31 -8.50 -7.06
N GLU A 3 -12.63 -8.10 -8.30
CA GLU A 3 -14.00 -7.68 -8.67
C GLU A 3 -15.07 -8.71 -8.31
N ALA A 4 -14.89 -9.98 -8.67
CA ALA A 4 -15.87 -11.03 -8.39
C ALA A 4 -16.07 -11.23 -6.87
N THR A 5 -14.99 -11.26 -6.10
CA THR A 5 -15.07 -11.39 -4.64
C THR A 5 -15.66 -10.16 -3.96
N LEU A 6 -15.43 -8.95 -4.51
CA LEU A 6 -16.02 -7.72 -3.98
C LEU A 6 -17.52 -7.66 -4.30
N LEU A 7 -17.91 -8.00 -5.52
CA LEU A 7 -19.31 -8.10 -5.92
C LEU A 7 -20.07 -9.13 -5.05
N SER A 8 -19.47 -10.28 -4.79
CA SER A 8 -20.05 -11.29 -3.90
C SER A 8 -20.13 -10.81 -2.45
N ALA A 9 -19.16 -10.00 -1.98
CA ALA A 9 -19.23 -9.39 -0.66
C ALA A 9 -20.33 -8.31 -0.57
N MET A 10 -20.53 -7.51 -1.62
CA MET A 10 -21.63 -6.54 -1.69
C MET A 10 -22.99 -7.26 -1.70
N GLU A 11 -23.08 -8.39 -2.40
CA GLU A 11 -24.28 -9.25 -2.40
C GLU A 11 -24.61 -9.80 -1.01
N LYS A 12 -23.59 -10.24 -0.27
CA LYS A 12 -23.72 -10.89 1.05
C LYS A 12 -23.37 -9.94 2.21
N SER A 13 -23.73 -8.67 2.06
CA SER A 13 -23.43 -7.63 3.04
C SER A 13 -24.34 -7.71 4.27
N ASP A 14 -25.45 -8.44 4.18
CA ASP A 14 -26.31 -8.85 5.31
C ASP A 14 -25.51 -9.49 6.45
N ARG A 15 -24.47 -10.27 6.12
CA ARG A 15 -23.62 -10.96 7.11
C ARG A 15 -22.75 -10.02 7.96
N LEU A 16 -22.69 -8.75 7.59
CA LEU A 16 -21.93 -7.72 8.29
C LEU A 16 -22.84 -6.85 9.17
N VAL A 17 -24.15 -7.15 9.22
CA VAL A 17 -25.16 -6.45 10.01
C VAL A 17 -25.50 -7.34 11.21
N GLU A 18 -25.43 -6.77 12.42
CA GLU A 18 -25.70 -7.52 13.66
C GLU A 18 -27.21 -7.69 13.92
N ASP A 19 -28.02 -6.70 13.53
CA ASP A 19 -29.48 -6.72 13.69
C ASP A 19 -30.13 -7.66 12.67
N GLU A 20 -30.86 -8.69 13.16
CA GLU A 20 -31.47 -9.71 12.33
C GLU A 20 -32.56 -9.16 11.38
N ASP A 21 -33.33 -8.16 11.82
CA ASP A 21 -34.41 -7.58 10.99
C ASP A 21 -33.82 -6.75 9.84
N LEU A 22 -32.74 -6.01 10.11
CA LEU A 22 -32.00 -5.25 9.09
C LEU A 22 -31.25 -6.17 8.12
N ALA A 23 -30.62 -7.24 8.62
CA ALA A 23 -29.96 -8.24 7.80
C ALA A 23 -30.98 -8.93 6.87
N ASP A 24 -32.16 -9.27 7.39
CA ASP A 24 -33.25 -9.88 6.63
C ASP A 24 -33.77 -8.97 5.52
N ALA A 25 -33.88 -7.66 5.77
CA ALA A 25 -34.24 -6.69 4.75
C ALA A 25 -33.22 -6.60 3.60
N MET A 26 -31.96 -7.01 3.83
CA MET A 26 -30.89 -7.01 2.85
C MET A 26 -30.70 -8.34 2.11
N LYS A 27 -31.23 -9.48 2.60
CA LYS A 27 -30.92 -10.83 2.08
C LYS A 27 -31.01 -10.98 0.56
N ASP A 28 -32.00 -10.36 -0.09
CA ASP A 28 -32.24 -10.50 -1.53
C ASP A 28 -31.49 -9.45 -2.37
N ARG A 29 -31.14 -8.30 -1.79
CA ARG A 29 -30.61 -7.14 -2.53
C ARG A 29 -29.19 -6.76 -2.15
N GLY A 30 -28.69 -7.18 -1.00
CA GLY A 30 -27.42 -6.75 -0.43
C GLY A 30 -27.24 -5.24 -0.52
N LEU A 31 -26.00 -4.82 -0.77
CA LEU A 31 -25.63 -3.43 -0.98
C LEU A 31 -25.81 -3.08 -2.46
N GLY A 32 -26.97 -2.51 -2.80
CA GLY A 32 -27.34 -2.10 -4.15
C GLY A 32 -27.66 -3.27 -5.10
N THR A 33 -28.26 -2.97 -6.24
CA THR A 33 -28.63 -3.97 -7.25
C THR A 33 -27.43 -4.38 -8.13
N PRO A 34 -27.46 -5.54 -8.81
CA PRO A 34 -26.34 -6.01 -9.64
C PRO A 34 -25.81 -4.96 -10.63
N ALA A 35 -26.69 -4.17 -11.25
CA ALA A 35 -26.32 -3.11 -12.18
C ALA A 35 -25.58 -1.94 -11.50
N THR A 36 -25.99 -1.55 -10.29
CA THR A 36 -25.36 -0.42 -9.58
C THR A 36 -24.04 -0.82 -8.92
N ARG A 37 -23.88 -2.08 -8.49
CA ARG A 37 -22.64 -2.56 -7.86
C ARG A 37 -21.43 -2.41 -8.77
N ALA A 38 -21.53 -2.86 -10.02
CA ALA A 38 -20.45 -2.72 -11.00
C ALA A 38 -20.13 -1.24 -11.26
N ALA A 39 -21.15 -0.39 -11.40
CA ALA A 39 -20.98 1.04 -11.59
C ALA A 39 -20.31 1.74 -10.37
N ILE A 40 -20.62 1.30 -9.14
CA ILE A 40 -19.99 1.80 -7.92
C ILE A 40 -18.50 1.44 -7.90
N ILE A 41 -18.14 0.20 -8.23
CA ILE A 41 -16.73 -0.23 -8.31
C ILE A 41 -15.97 0.62 -9.33
N GLU A 42 -16.53 0.82 -10.53
CA GLU A 42 -15.91 1.69 -11.54
C GLU A 42 -15.78 3.13 -11.06
N LYS A 43 -16.78 3.65 -10.33
CA LYS A 43 -16.72 5.00 -9.76
C LYS A 43 -15.59 5.10 -8.72
N LEU A 44 -15.43 4.12 -7.83
CA LEU A 44 -14.34 4.10 -6.85
C LEU A 44 -12.96 4.09 -7.51
N ILE A 45 -12.84 3.42 -8.65
CA ILE A 45 -11.61 3.38 -9.45
C ILE A 45 -11.37 4.71 -10.16
N LYS A 46 -12.40 5.27 -10.80
CA LYS A 46 -12.36 6.57 -11.46
C LYS A 46 -11.96 7.69 -10.49
N GLU A 47 -12.52 7.67 -9.28
CA GLU A 47 -12.23 8.63 -8.20
C GLU A 47 -10.94 8.31 -7.42
N LYS A 48 -10.23 7.24 -7.81
CA LYS A 48 -8.92 6.82 -7.28
C LYS A 48 -8.93 6.43 -5.80
N TYR A 49 -10.08 6.02 -5.27
CA TYR A 49 -10.15 5.37 -3.95
C TYR A 49 -9.66 3.92 -4.00
N VAL A 50 -9.82 3.28 -5.16
CA VAL A 50 -9.37 1.91 -5.42
C VAL A 50 -8.59 1.88 -6.74
N VAL A 51 -7.62 0.97 -6.86
CA VAL A 51 -6.89 0.73 -8.11
C VAL A 51 -6.88 -0.76 -8.46
N ARG A 52 -6.84 -1.05 -9.76
CA ARG A 52 -6.65 -2.40 -10.28
C ARG A 52 -5.18 -2.77 -10.33
N GLU A 53 -4.80 -3.82 -9.62
CA GLU A 53 -3.48 -4.41 -9.61
C GLU A 53 -3.55 -5.85 -10.12
N GLY A 54 -3.46 -6.02 -11.44
CA GLY A 54 -3.76 -7.29 -12.08
C GLY A 54 -5.25 -7.60 -11.93
N LYS A 55 -5.57 -8.67 -11.21
CA LYS A 55 -6.95 -9.05 -10.90
C LYS A 55 -7.47 -8.45 -9.59
N ASP A 56 -6.57 -7.90 -8.76
CA ASP A 56 -6.92 -7.43 -7.43
C ASP A 56 -7.33 -5.96 -7.46
N LEU A 57 -8.26 -5.59 -6.60
CA LEU A 57 -8.67 -4.26 -6.23
C LEU A 57 -7.99 -3.90 -4.91
N THR A 58 -7.13 -2.90 -4.95
CA THR A 58 -6.37 -2.42 -3.79
C THR A 58 -6.82 -1.01 -3.42
N PRO A 59 -7.22 -0.75 -2.15
CA PRO A 59 -7.53 0.60 -1.70
C PRO A 59 -6.28 1.49 -1.79
N THR A 60 -6.48 2.77 -2.10
CA THR A 60 -5.40 3.76 -2.10
C THR A 60 -5.31 4.47 -0.77
N GLY A 61 -4.19 5.15 -0.50
CA GLY A 61 -4.12 6.07 0.64
C GLY A 61 -5.27 7.07 0.71
N LYS A 62 -5.82 7.52 -0.43
CA LYS A 62 -6.99 8.43 -0.43
C LYS A 62 -8.22 7.80 0.25
N ALA A 63 -8.42 6.48 0.10
CA ALA A 63 -9.53 5.78 0.76
C ALA A 63 -9.30 5.68 2.27
N PHE A 64 -8.07 5.37 2.70
CA PHE A 64 -7.73 5.34 4.11
C PHE A 64 -7.86 6.72 4.77
N GLU A 65 -7.45 7.79 4.09
CA GLU A 65 -7.59 9.17 4.58
C GLU A 65 -9.06 9.53 4.77
N LEU A 66 -9.93 9.19 3.81
CA LEU A 66 -11.37 9.41 3.92
C LEU A 66 -11.97 8.65 5.10
N LEU A 67 -11.67 7.36 5.25
CA LEU A 67 -12.22 6.55 6.34
C LEU A 67 -11.74 7.04 7.72
N ALA A 68 -10.46 7.37 7.86
CA ALA A 68 -9.93 7.93 9.10
C ALA A 68 -10.59 9.27 9.47
N LEU A 69 -10.92 10.09 8.47
CA LEU A 69 -11.66 11.34 8.68
C LEU A 69 -13.10 11.08 9.12
N LEU A 70 -13.80 10.14 8.48
CA LEU A 70 -15.17 9.78 8.87
C LEU A 70 -15.23 9.24 10.31
N GLU A 71 -14.30 8.35 10.68
CA GLU A 71 -14.18 7.81 12.03
C GLU A 71 -13.93 8.92 13.06
N ALA A 72 -13.00 9.83 12.78
CA ALA A 72 -12.72 10.94 13.70
C ALA A 72 -13.85 11.96 13.83
N MET A 73 -14.66 12.12 12.79
CA MET A 73 -15.89 12.91 12.83
C MET A 73 -17.06 12.16 13.49
N GLN A 74 -16.87 10.89 13.86
CA GLN A 74 -17.91 9.99 14.38
C GLN A 74 -19.06 9.81 13.38
N ILE A 75 -18.74 9.76 12.08
CA ILE A 75 -19.66 9.52 10.97
C ILE A 75 -19.50 8.08 10.48
N GLU A 76 -19.81 7.12 11.34
CA GLU A 76 -19.68 5.68 11.04
C GLU A 76 -20.75 5.21 10.05
N VAL A 77 -21.93 5.84 10.12
CA VAL A 77 -23.12 5.47 9.32
C VAL A 77 -22.84 5.44 7.81
N LEU A 78 -21.99 6.34 7.30
CA LEU A 78 -21.67 6.40 5.86
C LEU A 78 -20.74 5.29 5.37
N ALA A 79 -20.07 4.58 6.29
CA ALA A 79 -19.17 3.48 6.00
C ALA A 79 -19.73 2.12 6.46
N SER A 80 -20.92 2.10 7.09
CA SER A 80 -21.59 0.90 7.58
C SER A 80 -22.57 0.33 6.54
N PRO A 81 -22.60 -1.00 6.31
CA PRO A 81 -23.65 -1.64 5.52
C PRO A 81 -25.03 -1.53 6.16
N GLU A 82 -25.10 -1.34 7.49
CA GLU A 82 -26.36 -1.26 8.26
C GLU A 82 -27.26 -0.12 7.79
N MET A 83 -26.67 1.04 7.46
CA MET A 83 -27.41 2.18 6.89
C MET A 83 -28.18 1.79 5.63
N THR A 84 -27.59 0.92 4.79
CA THR A 84 -28.28 0.42 3.60
C THR A 84 -29.41 -0.53 3.97
N GLY A 85 -29.21 -1.37 5.00
CA GLY A 85 -30.26 -2.24 5.54
C GLY A 85 -31.44 -1.49 6.11
N GLU A 86 -31.20 -0.46 6.93
CA GLU A 86 -32.25 0.42 7.46
C GLU A 86 -33.07 1.06 6.34
N TRP A 87 -32.41 1.48 5.26
CA TRP A 87 -33.09 2.07 4.12
C TRP A 87 -33.96 1.06 3.37
N GLU A 88 -33.43 -0.13 3.05
CA GLU A 88 -34.23 -1.18 2.38
C GLU A 88 -35.40 -1.64 3.28
N PHE A 89 -35.19 -1.75 4.59
CA PHE A 89 -36.25 -2.04 5.56
C PHE A 89 -37.38 -0.99 5.51
N LYS A 90 -37.04 0.29 5.58
CA LYS A 90 -38.02 1.39 5.51
C LYS A 90 -38.71 1.47 4.15
N LEU A 91 -37.99 1.22 3.05
CA LEU A 91 -38.58 1.13 1.71
C LEU A 91 -39.61 -0.01 1.63
N ASN A 92 -39.35 -1.15 2.28
CA ASN A 92 -40.32 -2.25 2.36
C ASN A 92 -41.55 -1.88 3.19
N GLN A 93 -41.40 -1.13 4.29
CA GLN A 93 -42.54 -0.61 5.05
C GLN A 93 -43.40 0.36 4.22
N ILE A 94 -42.78 1.20 3.38
CA ILE A 94 -43.51 2.07 2.44
C ILE A 94 -44.32 1.24 1.45
N LEU A 95 -43.74 0.17 0.89
CA LEU A 95 -44.45 -0.73 -0.03
C LEU A 95 -45.66 -1.41 0.64
N ARG A 96 -45.60 -1.66 1.95
CA ARG A 96 -46.70 -2.24 2.75
C ARG A 96 -47.71 -1.20 3.24
N GLY A 97 -47.44 0.09 3.06
CA GLY A 97 -48.28 1.18 3.57
C GLY A 97 -48.12 1.45 5.07
N GLU A 98 -47.10 0.88 5.72
CA GLU A 98 -46.79 1.05 7.15
C GLU A 98 -45.94 2.30 7.43
N PHE A 99 -45.32 2.86 6.38
CA PHE A 99 -44.49 4.06 6.46
C PHE A 99 -44.74 4.97 5.25
N THR A 100 -44.67 6.29 5.42
CA THR A 100 -44.89 7.22 4.32
C THR A 100 -43.59 7.70 3.71
N ARG A 101 -43.65 8.07 2.42
CA ARG A 101 -42.54 8.72 1.73
C ARG A 101 -42.13 10.01 2.45
N GLU A 102 -43.08 10.76 2.98
CA GLU A 102 -42.86 12.02 3.68
C GLU A 102 -42.04 11.79 4.96
N GLN A 103 -42.38 10.77 5.74
CA GLN A 103 -41.64 10.37 6.94
C GLN A 103 -40.21 9.94 6.57
N PHE A 104 -40.06 9.07 5.58
CA PHE A 104 -38.75 8.62 5.10
C PHE A 104 -37.84 9.77 4.66
N MET A 105 -38.37 10.69 3.85
CA MET A 105 -37.62 11.85 3.40
C MET A 105 -37.28 12.80 4.56
N GLN A 106 -38.12 12.88 5.60
CA GLN A 106 -37.81 13.69 6.77
C GLN A 106 -36.63 13.11 7.57
N GLU A 107 -36.55 11.79 7.72
CA GLU A 107 -35.42 11.13 8.36
C GLU A 107 -34.12 11.33 7.58
N ILE A 108 -34.13 11.16 6.25
CA ILE A 108 -32.95 11.42 5.41
C ILE A 108 -32.45 12.85 5.61
N ARG A 109 -33.35 13.85 5.63
CA ARG A 109 -32.98 15.25 5.87
C ARG A 109 -32.40 15.46 7.27
N ASN A 110 -32.96 14.83 8.30
CA ASN A 110 -32.47 14.93 9.67
C ASN A 110 -31.05 14.34 9.79
N MET A 111 -30.83 13.14 9.25
CA MET A 111 -29.51 12.50 9.22
C MET A 111 -28.50 13.34 8.42
N THR A 112 -28.90 13.87 7.26
CA THR A 112 -28.02 14.73 6.45
C THR A 112 -27.61 15.99 7.22
N ARG A 113 -28.54 16.63 7.94
CA ARG A 113 -28.24 17.76 8.82
C ARG A 113 -27.26 17.39 9.92
N HIS A 114 -27.48 16.25 10.59
CA HIS A 114 -26.59 15.76 11.64
C HIS A 114 -25.14 15.55 11.13
N ILE A 115 -25.00 14.88 9.98
CA ILE A 115 -23.69 14.66 9.34
C ILE A 115 -23.01 16.00 9.00
N ILE A 116 -23.76 16.95 8.41
CA ILE A 116 -23.22 18.29 8.10
C ILE A 116 -22.75 19.01 9.36
N ASP A 117 -23.50 18.91 10.46
CA ASP A 117 -23.14 19.52 11.72
C ASP A 117 -21.90 18.88 12.34
N GLN A 118 -21.74 17.55 12.23
CA GLN A 118 -20.50 16.86 12.64
C GLN A 118 -19.29 17.35 11.84
N VAL A 119 -19.43 17.47 10.51
CA VAL A 119 -18.35 17.97 9.63
C VAL A 119 -17.99 19.42 9.96
N LYS A 120 -18.98 20.32 10.13
CA LYS A 120 -18.72 21.74 10.46
C LYS A 120 -18.06 21.91 11.81
N ASN A 121 -18.46 21.11 12.80
CA ASN A 121 -17.90 21.17 14.14
C ASN A 121 -16.58 20.42 14.29
N PHE A 122 -16.15 19.66 13.28
CA PHE A 122 -14.88 18.96 13.32
C PHE A 122 -13.69 19.92 13.22
N GLU A 123 -13.76 20.95 12.37
CA GLU A 123 -12.71 21.96 12.25
C GLU A 123 -12.55 22.81 13.53
N SER A 124 -13.62 22.99 14.30
CA SER A 124 -13.61 23.73 15.57
C SER A 124 -13.20 22.88 16.77
N ARG A 125 -13.29 21.55 16.64
CA ARG A 125 -12.83 20.58 17.63
C ARG A 125 -11.40 20.16 17.29
N GLU A 126 -10.44 21.04 17.58
CA GLU A 126 -9.03 20.65 17.65
C GLU A 126 -8.78 19.70 18.83
N VAL A 127 -9.30 18.47 18.77
CA VAL A 127 -8.89 17.40 19.70
C VAL A 127 -7.52 16.94 19.24
N ARG A 128 -6.52 17.71 19.63
CA ARG A 128 -5.11 17.39 19.46
C ARG A 128 -4.74 16.36 20.52
N VAL A 129 -4.96 15.09 20.21
CA VAL A 129 -4.46 14.00 21.04
C VAL A 129 -2.94 14.00 20.92
N GLU A 130 -2.24 14.00 22.05
CA GLU A 130 -0.78 13.90 22.03
C GLU A 130 -0.37 12.59 21.33
N ALA A 131 0.57 12.69 20.39
CA ALA A 131 1.00 11.55 19.59
C ALA A 131 1.73 10.54 20.49
N PRO A 132 1.63 9.22 20.23
CA PRO A 132 2.21 8.22 21.13
C PRO A 132 3.74 8.27 21.25
N PHE A 133 4.43 8.90 20.29
CA PHE A 133 5.88 9.12 20.31
C PHE A 133 6.29 10.48 20.88
N SER A 134 5.31 11.30 21.30
CA SER A 134 5.57 12.60 21.91
C SER A 134 6.01 12.44 23.37
N PRO A 135 6.94 13.27 23.87
CA PRO A 135 7.75 14.22 23.12
C PRO A 135 8.91 13.54 22.38
N LEU A 136 9.29 14.07 21.22
CA LEU A 136 10.46 13.62 20.47
C LEU A 136 11.45 14.76 20.32
N ALA A 137 12.71 14.54 20.76
CA ALA A 137 13.77 15.56 20.77
C ALA A 137 13.36 16.89 21.43
N GLY A 138 12.53 16.84 22.48
CA GLY A 138 12.05 18.03 23.21
C GLY A 138 10.90 18.77 22.54
N VAL A 139 10.38 18.29 21.42
CA VAL A 139 9.20 18.84 20.74
C VAL A 139 7.99 17.93 20.98
N ARG A 140 6.85 18.52 21.37
CA ARG A 140 5.60 17.78 21.46
C ARG A 140 4.93 17.68 20.10
N TYR A 141 4.33 16.52 19.84
CA TYR A 141 3.60 16.24 18.61
C TYR A 141 2.18 15.82 18.94
N TYR A 142 1.24 16.23 18.11
CA TYR A 142 -0.16 15.91 18.23
C TYR A 142 -0.61 15.10 17.02
N SER A 143 -1.36 14.04 17.26
CA SER A 143 -1.95 13.19 16.24
C SER A 143 -3.33 13.72 15.87
N THR A 144 -3.48 14.14 14.62
CA THR A 144 -4.78 14.33 13.98
C THR A 144 -5.15 13.07 13.18
N PRO A 145 -6.37 12.95 12.65
CA PRO A 145 -6.75 11.79 11.84
C PRO A 145 -5.90 11.62 10.57
N SER A 146 -5.42 12.73 10.01
CA SER A 146 -4.67 12.72 8.74
C SER A 146 -3.19 13.03 8.87
N ALA A 147 -2.72 13.53 10.01
CA ALA A 147 -1.33 13.98 10.18
C ALA A 147 -0.83 13.90 11.62
N TYR A 148 0.48 14.02 11.77
CA TYR A 148 1.14 14.41 13.02
C TYR A 148 1.62 15.85 12.89
N VAL A 149 1.33 16.68 13.89
CA VAL A 149 1.60 18.12 13.87
C VAL A 149 2.44 18.51 15.09
N SER A 150 3.48 19.32 14.89
CA SER A 150 4.28 19.84 16.00
C SER A 150 3.50 20.84 16.85
N GLU A 151 3.89 21.00 18.11
CA GLU A 151 3.28 21.95 19.05
C GLU A 151 3.28 23.40 18.52
N ASP A 152 4.34 23.81 17.83
CA ASP A 152 4.45 25.13 17.21
C ASP A 152 3.69 25.25 15.87
N GLN A 153 3.06 24.16 15.41
CA GLN A 153 2.32 24.05 14.14
C GLN A 153 3.15 24.31 12.88
N LYS A 154 4.48 24.39 12.99
CA LYS A 154 5.35 24.66 11.84
C LYS A 154 5.71 23.41 11.05
N LEU A 155 5.49 22.22 11.61
CA LEU A 155 5.73 20.93 10.97
C LEU A 155 4.45 20.10 10.99
N SER A 156 4.06 19.58 9.83
CA SER A 156 2.93 18.67 9.66
C SER A 156 3.34 17.53 8.74
N ILE A 157 3.33 16.31 9.28
CA ILE A 157 3.63 15.08 8.56
C ILE A 157 2.32 14.32 8.33
N ARG A 158 1.88 14.22 7.07
CA ARG A 158 0.69 13.42 6.74
C ARG A 158 0.94 11.96 7.06
N LYS A 159 -0.04 11.29 7.67
CA LYS A 159 -0.03 9.84 7.90
C LYS A 159 -0.07 9.05 6.59
N ILE A 160 -0.51 9.69 5.51
CA ILE A 160 -0.57 9.11 4.17
C ILE A 160 0.19 10.01 3.22
N LEU A 161 1.22 9.45 2.58
CA LEU A 161 2.09 10.17 1.65
C LEU A 161 2.30 9.35 0.38
N GLY A 162 2.08 9.95 -0.79
CA GLY A 162 2.20 9.25 -2.07
C GLY A 162 1.29 8.02 -2.17
N GLY A 163 0.13 8.03 -1.50
CA GLY A 163 -0.79 6.89 -1.47
C GLY A 163 -0.39 5.73 -0.56
N ARG A 164 0.74 5.84 0.14
CA ARG A 164 1.24 4.88 1.13
C ARG A 164 0.96 5.39 2.55
N HIS A 165 0.63 4.49 3.46
CA HIS A 165 0.52 4.80 4.88
C HIS A 165 1.92 4.84 5.51
N LEU A 166 2.26 5.92 6.22
CA LEU A 166 3.49 6.03 6.98
C LEU A 166 3.27 5.41 8.35
N HIS A 167 4.05 4.38 8.66
CA HIS A 167 4.02 3.76 9.97
C HIS A 167 4.64 4.69 11.01
N GLN A 168 4.26 4.53 12.28
CA GLN A 168 4.73 5.41 13.35
C GLN A 168 6.27 5.42 13.47
N GLU A 169 6.91 4.25 13.37
CA GLU A 169 8.38 4.12 13.41
C GLU A 169 9.06 4.91 12.29
N GLU A 170 8.45 4.93 11.10
CA GLU A 170 8.94 5.67 9.94
C GLU A 170 8.82 7.19 10.16
N VAL A 171 7.75 7.64 10.82
CA VAL A 171 7.59 9.05 11.20
C VAL A 171 8.64 9.44 12.23
N ILE A 172 8.90 8.60 13.23
CA ILE A 172 9.93 8.84 14.25
C ILE A 172 11.31 8.97 13.58
N ALA A 173 11.68 8.03 12.71
CA ALA A 173 12.94 8.06 11.98
C ALA A 173 13.09 9.34 11.14
N LEU A 174 12.05 9.74 10.39
CA LEU A 174 12.05 11.02 9.65
C LEU A 174 12.25 12.24 10.56
N LEU A 175 11.61 12.25 11.73
CA LEU A 175 11.72 13.34 12.70
C LEU A 175 13.11 13.40 13.35
N ASN A 176 13.79 12.27 13.50
CA ASN A 176 15.19 12.18 13.93
C ASN A 176 16.18 12.60 12.84
N GLY A 177 15.71 12.95 11.64
CA GLY A 177 16.54 13.36 10.51
C GLY A 177 17.04 12.20 9.65
N GLU A 178 16.56 10.98 9.88
CA GLU A 178 16.92 9.81 9.08
C GLU A 178 16.25 9.85 7.71
N THR A 179 16.90 9.23 6.73
CA THR A 179 16.29 8.93 5.43
C THR A 179 15.71 7.53 5.48
N ILE A 180 14.41 7.39 5.25
CA ILE A 180 13.70 6.12 5.32
C ILE A 180 13.42 5.54 3.93
N GLY A 181 13.25 4.23 3.86
CA GLY A 181 13.07 3.49 2.62
C GLY A 181 14.42 2.99 2.06
N PRO A 182 14.50 2.71 0.75
CA PRO A 182 13.51 3.02 -0.27
C PRO A 182 12.27 2.13 -0.14
N PHE A 183 11.11 2.64 -0.56
CA PHE A 183 9.85 1.90 -0.63
C PHE A 183 9.37 1.79 -2.07
N SER A 184 8.68 0.70 -2.43
CA SER A 184 8.23 0.43 -3.80
C SER A 184 6.71 0.58 -4.03
N ASP A 185 5.97 0.91 -2.99
CA ASP A 185 4.51 0.92 -2.93
C ASP A 185 3.90 2.32 -2.99
N PHE A 186 4.70 3.36 -3.26
CA PHE A 186 4.19 4.69 -3.57
C PHE A 186 3.43 4.71 -4.89
N ARG A 187 2.48 5.63 -5.03
CA ARG A 187 1.64 5.83 -6.22
C ARG A 187 1.62 7.28 -6.67
N SER A 188 1.82 7.47 -7.97
CA SER A 188 1.68 8.77 -8.63
C SER A 188 0.22 9.24 -8.67
N LYS A 189 -0.01 10.51 -9.01
CA LYS A 189 -1.37 11.05 -9.27
C LYS A 189 -2.15 10.27 -10.34
N LYS A 190 -1.45 9.54 -11.23
CA LYS A 190 -2.03 8.68 -12.27
C LYS A 190 -2.19 7.22 -11.82
N GLY A 191 -1.92 6.90 -10.56
CA GLY A 191 -2.07 5.57 -9.96
C GLY A 191 -0.89 4.61 -10.21
N LYS A 192 0.06 4.96 -11.08
CA LYS A 192 1.27 4.15 -11.32
C LYS A 192 2.14 4.08 -10.06
N THR A 193 2.62 2.89 -9.74
CA THR A 193 3.56 2.69 -8.64
C THR A 193 4.94 3.24 -8.98
N PHE A 194 5.67 3.72 -7.97
CA PHE A 194 7.05 4.15 -8.12
C PHE A 194 7.84 3.81 -6.85
N SER A 195 9.17 3.83 -6.96
CA SER A 195 10.05 3.60 -5.81
C SER A 195 10.80 4.86 -5.44
N ALA A 196 10.88 5.14 -4.14
CA ALA A 196 11.57 6.32 -3.61
C ALA A 196 11.95 6.10 -2.14
N SER A 197 12.92 6.88 -1.66
CA SER A 197 13.18 7.07 -0.23
C SER A 197 12.55 8.39 0.21
N LEU A 198 12.32 8.57 1.51
CA LEU A 198 11.81 9.83 2.07
C LEU A 198 12.83 10.44 3.01
N ARG A 199 12.97 11.76 2.95
CA ARG A 199 13.78 12.56 3.88
C ARG A 199 13.01 13.81 4.29
N LEU A 200 13.20 14.25 5.53
CA LEU A 200 12.66 15.52 6.01
C LEU A 200 13.70 16.63 5.83
N VAL A 201 13.41 17.60 4.96
CA VAL A 201 14.28 18.77 4.69
C VAL A 201 13.46 20.03 4.89
N ASN A 202 13.96 20.99 5.68
CA ASN A 202 13.27 22.27 5.93
C ASN A 202 11.79 22.11 6.33
N ARG A 203 11.50 21.13 7.20
CA ARG A 203 10.14 20.76 7.66
C ARG A 203 9.19 20.25 6.56
N LYS A 204 9.72 19.86 5.39
CA LYS A 204 8.96 19.26 4.29
C LYS A 204 9.52 17.88 3.97
N ILE A 205 8.64 16.93 3.70
CA ILE A 205 9.06 15.61 3.24
C ILE A 205 9.37 15.68 1.74
N GLU A 206 10.57 15.26 1.38
CA GLU A 206 11.04 15.16 0.01
C GLU A 206 11.19 13.69 -0.39
N PHE A 207 10.87 13.40 -1.65
CA PHE A 207 11.08 12.10 -2.26
C PHE A 207 12.44 12.06 -2.92
N ILE A 208 13.27 11.10 -2.55
CA ILE A 208 14.55 10.82 -3.20
C ILE A 208 14.32 9.66 -4.16
N PHE A 209 14.63 9.87 -5.43
CA PHE A 209 14.51 8.85 -6.48
C PHE A 209 15.90 8.32 -6.88
N ALA A 210 15.97 7.09 -7.40
CA ALA A 210 17.24 6.48 -7.83
C ALA A 210 17.94 7.22 -8.98
N ASP A 211 17.15 7.94 -9.79
CA ASP A 211 17.64 8.61 -11.00
C ASP A 211 18.01 10.09 -10.75
N ALA A 212 17.70 10.63 -9.57
CA ALA A 212 17.94 12.03 -9.22
C ALA A 212 19.23 12.18 -8.41
N ASN A 213 20.36 12.31 -9.10
CA ASN A 213 21.65 12.56 -8.44
C ASN A 213 21.72 13.93 -7.75
N ALA A 214 20.92 14.90 -8.22
CA ALA A 214 20.93 16.28 -7.74
C ALA A 214 20.52 16.44 -6.27
N ASP A 215 19.79 15.47 -5.71
CA ASP A 215 19.26 15.54 -4.34
C ASP A 215 20.15 14.82 -3.31
N LEU A 216 21.27 14.22 -3.76
CA LEU A 216 22.22 13.47 -2.94
C LEU A 216 23.28 14.40 -2.35
N ASP A 217 23.60 14.21 -1.07
CA ASP A 217 24.81 14.79 -0.47
C ASP A 217 26.02 13.98 -0.93
N LEU A 218 26.58 14.39 -2.07
CA LEU A 218 27.69 13.70 -2.72
C LEU A 218 28.92 13.63 -1.80
N ALA A 219 29.19 14.67 -1.00
CA ALA A 219 30.32 14.71 -0.10
C ALA A 219 30.18 13.62 0.98
N ALA A 220 29.03 13.57 1.64
CA ALA A 220 28.76 12.54 2.65
C ALA A 220 28.78 11.12 2.09
N VAL A 221 28.31 10.92 0.84
CA VAL A 221 28.34 9.60 0.19
C VAL A 221 29.77 9.16 -0.12
N LEU A 222 30.62 10.06 -0.65
CA LEU A 222 32.00 9.76 -1.03
C LEU A 222 32.94 9.58 0.18
N GLU A 223 32.60 10.16 1.33
CA GLU A 223 33.26 9.89 2.61
C GLU A 223 32.91 8.52 3.20
N GLY A 224 31.80 7.92 2.76
CA GLY A 224 31.35 6.60 3.20
C GLY A 224 32.26 5.44 2.78
N GLU A 225 31.92 4.24 3.24
CA GLU A 225 32.68 3.03 2.89
C GLU A 225 32.43 2.60 1.44
N ALA A 226 33.50 2.41 0.67
CA ALA A 226 33.42 1.86 -0.67
C ALA A 226 33.07 0.35 -0.64
N LEU A 227 32.08 -0.04 -1.43
CA LEU A 227 31.62 -1.42 -1.55
C LEU A 227 32.44 -2.24 -2.55
N GLY A 228 33.22 -1.60 -3.40
CA GLY A 228 34.08 -2.26 -4.38
C GLY A 228 34.37 -1.37 -5.59
N ILE A 229 34.90 -1.97 -6.64
CA ILE A 229 35.20 -1.30 -7.92
C ILE A 229 34.16 -1.72 -8.96
N SER A 230 33.64 -0.75 -9.70
CA SER A 230 32.72 -0.96 -10.80
C SER A 230 33.40 -1.72 -11.94
N PRO A 231 32.83 -2.83 -12.44
CA PRO A 231 33.39 -3.54 -13.59
C PRO A 231 33.19 -2.79 -14.92
N VAL A 232 32.40 -1.71 -14.93
CA VAL A 232 32.05 -0.93 -16.14
C VAL A 232 33.02 0.23 -16.34
N ASP A 233 33.18 1.04 -15.29
CA ASP A 233 33.91 2.32 -15.34
C ASP A 233 35.18 2.33 -14.47
N GLN A 234 35.46 1.25 -13.74
CA GLN A 234 36.63 1.08 -12.87
C GLN A 234 36.74 2.09 -11.71
N THR A 235 35.65 2.76 -11.35
CA THR A 235 35.59 3.67 -10.19
C THR A 235 34.97 3.01 -8.97
N ARG A 236 35.13 3.62 -7.79
CA ARG A 236 34.61 3.08 -6.52
C ARG A 236 33.08 3.13 -6.50
N VAL A 237 32.44 2.13 -5.89
CA VAL A 237 30.98 2.04 -5.75
C VAL A 237 30.56 2.31 -4.32
N PHE A 238 29.59 3.20 -4.13
CA PHE A 238 29.07 3.63 -2.83
C PHE A 238 27.57 3.35 -2.70
N ALA A 239 27.10 3.24 -1.47
CA ALA A 239 25.68 3.16 -1.17
C ALA A 239 25.05 4.56 -1.09
N THR A 240 23.98 4.79 -1.85
CA THR A 240 23.10 5.97 -1.73
C THR A 240 21.77 5.56 -1.08
N PRO A 241 20.87 6.48 -0.73
CA PRO A 241 19.58 6.10 -0.15
C PRO A 241 18.72 5.17 -1.02
N THR A 242 18.84 5.22 -2.35
CA THR A 242 17.96 4.50 -3.29
C THR A 242 18.70 3.51 -4.18
N ALA A 243 20.02 3.60 -4.27
CA ALA A 243 20.84 2.82 -5.19
C ALA A 243 22.25 2.56 -4.64
N TYR A 244 23.02 1.81 -5.41
CA TYR A 244 24.46 1.66 -5.32
C TYR A 244 25.05 2.21 -6.61
N MET A 245 25.96 3.16 -6.47
CA MET A 245 26.41 4.00 -7.58
C MET A 245 27.92 4.12 -7.60
N SER A 246 28.51 4.06 -8.79
CA SER A 246 29.93 4.35 -8.99
C SER A 246 30.22 5.85 -8.89
N GLU A 247 31.47 6.24 -8.65
CA GLU A 247 31.88 7.66 -8.57
C GLU A 247 31.57 8.42 -9.85
N SER A 248 31.78 7.78 -11.01
CA SER A 248 31.43 8.38 -12.30
C SER A 248 29.91 8.57 -12.41
N ALA A 249 29.11 7.59 -11.98
CA ALA A 249 27.65 7.72 -11.95
C ALA A 249 27.17 8.82 -11.01
N LEU A 250 27.79 8.96 -9.83
CA LEU A 250 27.51 10.02 -8.87
C LEU A 250 27.87 11.41 -9.43
N SER A 251 28.92 11.47 -10.25
CA SER A 251 29.39 12.69 -10.94
C SER A 251 28.59 12.99 -12.22
N GLY A 252 27.56 12.21 -12.55
CA GLY A 252 26.64 12.47 -13.67
C GLY A 252 26.94 11.73 -14.97
N ASP A 253 27.85 10.74 -14.98
CA ASP A 253 28.04 9.87 -16.16
C ASP A 253 26.88 8.87 -16.27
N GLU A 254 25.88 9.20 -17.10
CA GLU A 254 24.73 8.34 -17.37
C GLU A 254 25.02 7.19 -18.35
N GLN A 255 26.13 7.24 -19.09
CA GLN A 255 26.43 6.25 -20.13
C GLN A 255 27.25 5.08 -19.60
N ASN A 256 28.29 5.37 -18.82
CA ASN A 256 29.23 4.36 -18.35
C ASN A 256 29.18 4.17 -16.82
N GLY A 257 28.55 5.11 -16.10
CA GLY A 257 28.38 5.02 -14.66
C GLY A 257 27.52 3.82 -14.24
N LEU A 258 28.06 2.96 -13.38
CA LEU A 258 27.29 1.86 -12.80
C LEU A 258 26.25 2.38 -11.80
N ARG A 259 24.98 2.03 -12.03
CA ARG A 259 23.87 2.24 -11.10
C ARG A 259 23.10 0.93 -10.89
N ILE A 260 22.99 0.49 -9.64
CA ILE A 260 22.20 -0.68 -9.24
C ILE A 260 21.21 -0.24 -8.16
N ASN A 261 19.90 -0.36 -8.42
CA ASN A 261 18.88 0.03 -7.44
C ASN A 261 18.96 -0.82 -6.18
N LYS A 262 18.76 -0.19 -5.01
CA LYS A 262 18.68 -0.90 -3.71
C LYS A 262 17.47 -1.81 -3.63
N LEU A 263 16.38 -1.47 -4.32
CA LEU A 263 15.21 -2.32 -4.47
C LEU A 263 15.12 -2.91 -5.86
N ILE A 264 15.09 -4.23 -5.94
CA ILE A 264 14.85 -4.98 -7.17
C ILE A 264 13.66 -5.91 -6.93
N LEU A 265 12.56 -5.72 -7.66
CA LEU A 265 11.34 -6.52 -7.56
C LEU A 265 10.84 -6.71 -6.10
N ALA A 266 10.70 -5.58 -5.39
CA ALA A 266 10.27 -5.49 -3.99
C ALA A 266 11.21 -6.17 -2.98
N ARG A 267 12.43 -6.53 -3.38
CA ARG A 267 13.46 -7.05 -2.48
C ARG A 267 14.61 -6.05 -2.35
N GLU A 268 14.99 -5.78 -1.11
CA GLU A 268 16.16 -4.96 -0.79
C GLU A 268 17.44 -5.77 -1.02
N ILE A 269 18.38 -5.15 -1.73
CA ILE A 269 19.69 -5.70 -2.02
C ILE A 269 20.65 -5.12 -1.01
N SER A 270 21.26 -5.97 -0.18
CA SER A 270 22.18 -5.54 0.87
C SER A 270 23.54 -5.11 0.31
N PRO A 271 24.34 -4.34 1.08
CA PRO A 271 25.72 -4.04 0.71
C PRO A 271 26.57 -5.29 0.48
N ALA A 272 26.31 -6.37 1.24
CA ALA A 272 27.01 -7.65 1.06
C ALA A 272 26.74 -8.28 -0.32
N HIS A 273 25.49 -8.25 -0.79
CA HIS A 273 25.16 -8.72 -2.15
C HIS A 273 25.87 -7.89 -3.23
N ILE A 274 26.00 -6.57 -3.02
CA ILE A 274 26.73 -5.71 -3.96
C ILE A 274 28.22 -6.04 -3.97
N ARG A 275 28.84 -6.27 -2.80
CA ARG A 275 30.23 -6.74 -2.74
C ARG A 275 30.42 -8.03 -3.53
N GLN A 276 29.51 -8.99 -3.40
CA GLN A 276 29.52 -10.24 -4.17
C GLN A 276 29.36 -9.98 -5.69
N LEU A 277 28.44 -9.10 -6.09
CA LEU A 277 28.25 -8.74 -7.51
C LEU A 277 29.48 -8.08 -8.13
N LEU A 278 30.15 -7.18 -7.41
CA LEU A 278 31.33 -6.47 -7.91
C LEU A 278 32.56 -7.37 -7.98
N THR A 279 32.70 -8.33 -7.06
CA THR A 279 33.88 -9.20 -6.98
C THR A 279 33.73 -10.51 -7.75
N ALA A 280 32.61 -11.21 -7.57
CA ALA A 280 32.35 -12.52 -8.16
C ALA A 280 31.42 -12.47 -9.39
N GLY A 281 30.82 -11.31 -9.69
CA GLY A 281 29.84 -11.16 -10.76
C GLY A 281 28.46 -11.74 -10.43
N LYS A 282 28.28 -12.35 -9.25
CA LYS A 282 27.08 -13.08 -8.86
C LYS A 282 26.85 -13.06 -7.35
N THR A 283 25.60 -12.96 -6.90
CA THR A 283 25.22 -13.06 -5.48
C THR A 283 25.04 -14.50 -5.03
N GLU A 284 24.87 -14.69 -3.72
CA GLU A 284 24.18 -15.85 -3.16
C GLU A 284 22.68 -15.88 -3.53
N LEU A 285 21.99 -16.97 -3.16
CA LEU A 285 20.57 -17.12 -3.45
C LEU A 285 19.76 -16.15 -2.59
N ILE A 286 19.11 -15.19 -3.25
CA ILE A 286 18.25 -14.23 -2.56
C ILE A 286 16.82 -14.74 -2.68
N SER A 287 16.17 -14.92 -1.54
CA SER A 287 14.79 -15.39 -1.47
C SER A 287 13.76 -14.26 -1.46
N GLY A 288 12.58 -14.55 -1.99
CA GLY A 288 11.40 -13.70 -1.81
C GLY A 288 11.32 -12.49 -2.74
N PHE A 289 11.91 -12.54 -3.93
CA PHE A 289 11.59 -11.57 -4.98
C PHE A 289 10.14 -11.70 -5.41
N ILE A 290 9.48 -10.58 -5.71
CA ILE A 290 8.08 -10.59 -6.14
C ILE A 290 8.01 -10.30 -7.64
N SER A 291 7.61 -11.31 -8.42
CA SER A 291 7.45 -11.15 -9.87
C SER A 291 6.36 -10.13 -10.22
N LYS A 292 6.34 -9.67 -11.48
CA LYS A 292 5.24 -8.84 -12.02
C LYS A 292 3.84 -9.47 -11.82
N ARG A 293 3.76 -10.79 -11.63
CA ARG A 293 2.53 -11.53 -11.36
C ARG A 293 2.28 -11.76 -9.85
N LYS A 294 2.95 -11.01 -8.97
CA LYS A 294 2.89 -11.11 -7.50
C LYS A 294 3.23 -12.49 -6.93
N LYS A 295 3.94 -13.34 -7.67
CA LYS A 295 4.43 -14.62 -7.15
C LYS A 295 5.83 -14.47 -6.57
N PRO A 296 6.08 -14.98 -5.34
CA PRO A 296 7.42 -15.02 -4.78
C PRO A 296 8.29 -16.00 -5.58
N PHE A 297 9.57 -15.67 -5.70
CA PHE A 297 10.57 -16.55 -6.27
C PHE A 297 11.95 -16.23 -5.69
N ASP A 298 12.85 -17.20 -5.77
CA ASP A 298 14.22 -17.07 -5.31
C ASP A 298 15.16 -17.08 -6.53
N ALA A 299 16.19 -16.25 -6.50
CA ALA A 299 17.12 -16.14 -7.60
C ALA A 299 18.49 -15.61 -7.14
N TYR A 300 19.51 -15.90 -7.92
CA TYR A 300 20.79 -15.21 -7.86
C TYR A 300 20.70 -13.96 -8.74
N LEU A 301 21.35 -12.88 -8.33
CA LEU A 301 21.60 -11.75 -9.20
C LEU A 301 22.96 -11.94 -9.87
N VAL A 302 23.05 -11.61 -11.15
CA VAL A 302 24.27 -11.68 -11.96
C VAL A 302 24.52 -10.33 -12.60
N LEU A 303 25.74 -9.81 -12.47
CA LEU A 303 26.18 -8.55 -13.07
C LEU A 303 26.92 -8.82 -14.38
N ALA A 304 26.36 -8.36 -15.49
CA ALA A 304 27.03 -8.41 -16.78
C ALA A 304 28.12 -7.32 -16.89
N LYS A 305 29.09 -7.51 -17.81
CA LYS A 305 30.20 -6.57 -18.03
C LYS A 305 29.76 -5.15 -18.41
N ASN A 306 28.56 -4.99 -18.95
CA ASN A 306 27.96 -3.70 -19.30
C ASN A 306 27.16 -3.06 -18.15
N GLY A 307 27.29 -3.58 -16.92
CA GLY A 307 26.60 -3.07 -15.73
C GLY A 307 25.17 -3.58 -15.56
N LYS A 308 24.65 -4.36 -16.51
CA LYS A 308 23.27 -4.86 -16.42
C LYS A 308 23.15 -5.99 -15.41
N VAL A 309 22.25 -5.82 -14.44
CA VAL A 309 21.87 -6.88 -13.49
C VAL A 309 20.78 -7.77 -14.10
N SER A 310 20.94 -9.08 -13.98
CA SER A 310 20.01 -10.11 -14.47
C SER A 310 19.79 -11.21 -13.43
N PHE A 311 18.74 -12.01 -13.62
CA PHE A 311 18.41 -13.12 -12.71
C PHE A 311 18.92 -14.45 -13.26
N GLU A 312 19.53 -15.24 -12.39
CA GLU A 312 19.80 -16.65 -12.62
C GLU A 312 19.00 -17.48 -11.60
N PHE A 313 18.24 -18.47 -12.07
CA PHE A 313 17.37 -19.26 -11.20
C PHE A 313 18.05 -20.56 -10.78
N PRO A 314 17.87 -21.01 -9.53
CA PRO A 314 18.36 -22.32 -9.13
C PRO A 314 17.73 -23.43 -10.00
N PRO A 315 18.45 -24.56 -10.19
CA PRO A 315 17.93 -25.67 -10.97
C PRO A 315 16.62 -26.17 -10.36
N ARG A 316 15.60 -26.37 -11.21
CA ARG A 316 14.29 -26.88 -10.76
C ARG A 316 14.51 -28.29 -10.20
N LYS A 317 14.12 -28.54 -8.94
CA LYS A 317 13.94 -29.90 -8.44
C LYS A 317 13.00 -30.62 -9.40
N SER A 318 13.46 -31.69 -10.05
CA SER A 318 12.62 -32.53 -10.89
C SER A 318 11.45 -33.02 -10.05
N LYS A 319 10.21 -32.79 -10.52
CA LYS A 319 9.05 -33.49 -9.99
C LYS A 319 9.35 -34.98 -10.13
N ASP A 320 9.53 -35.64 -9.00
CA ASP A 320 9.62 -37.09 -8.93
C ASP A 320 8.38 -37.64 -9.62
N LYS A 321 8.58 -38.38 -10.73
CA LYS A 321 7.48 -39.04 -11.43
C LYS A 321 7.02 -40.15 -10.49
N GLY A 322 5.92 -39.89 -9.78
CA GLY A 322 5.30 -40.84 -8.87
C GLY A 322 5.20 -42.24 -9.47
N ALA A 323 5.59 -43.22 -8.66
CA ALA A 323 5.48 -44.64 -8.93
C ALA A 323 4.09 -45.01 -9.47
N PRO A 324 3.97 -46.04 -10.33
CA PRO A 324 2.69 -46.43 -10.89
C PRO A 324 1.73 -46.87 -9.78
N VAL A 325 0.54 -46.26 -9.78
CA VAL A 325 -0.59 -46.63 -8.93
C VAL A 325 -0.97 -48.08 -9.25
N LEU A 326 -0.77 -48.97 -8.28
CA LEU A 326 -1.33 -50.32 -8.28
C LEU A 326 -2.85 -50.23 -8.40
N GLN A 327 -3.39 -50.67 -9.53
CA GLN A 327 -4.83 -50.88 -9.70
C GLN A 327 -5.29 -51.98 -8.74
N SER A 328 -6.08 -51.60 -7.73
CA SER A 328 -6.81 -52.55 -6.91
C SER A 328 -7.85 -53.28 -7.78
N LYS A 329 -7.60 -54.56 -8.05
CA LYS A 329 -8.58 -55.50 -8.62
C LYS A 329 -9.83 -55.51 -7.74
N LYS A 330 -10.99 -55.18 -8.32
CA LYS A 330 -12.30 -55.52 -7.77
C LYS A 330 -12.42 -57.05 -7.76
N SER A 331 -12.36 -57.66 -6.59
CA SER A 331 -12.82 -59.03 -6.36
C SER A 331 -14.35 -59.04 -6.33
N GLY A 332 -14.95 -59.81 -7.23
CA GLY A 332 -16.39 -60.05 -7.26
C GLY A 332 -16.83 -61.11 -6.24
N ASN A 333 -18.05 -60.90 -5.76
CA ASN A 333 -19.09 -61.87 -5.35
C ASN A 333 -18.81 -62.81 -4.16
N PRO A 334 -19.85 -63.25 -3.41
CA PRO A 334 -20.88 -64.13 -3.99
C PRO A 334 -22.33 -63.82 -3.58
N GLN A 335 -23.25 -64.25 -4.45
CA GLN A 335 -24.65 -64.52 -4.16
C GLN A 335 -24.79 -65.62 -3.10
N LYS A 336 -25.77 -65.46 -2.20
CA LYS A 336 -26.91 -66.37 -2.07
C LYS A 336 -28.05 -65.68 -1.37
#